data_AF-A0A9D7WLU3-F1
#
_entry.id   AF-A0A9D7WLU3-F1
#
_cell.length_a   1.000
_cell.length_b   1.000
_cell.length_c   1.000
_cell.angle_alpha   90.00
_cell.angle_beta   90.00
_cell.angle_gamma   90.00
#
_symmetry.space_group_name_H-M   'P 1'
#
loop_
_entity.id
_entity.type
_entity.pdbx_description
1 polymer ?
#
loop_
_entity_poly.entity_id
_entity_poly.type
_entity_poly.pdbx_seq_one_letter_code
_entity_poly.pdbx_strand_id
1 'polypeptide(L)'
;MIPYILLMLMIVVYFFSLGKIFEKNGRQTWEGYVPIYNIYVWLKIIKKPWWWIFFFPIPFVNLIVAIGCNVETARLFGKYSVKDTLLMILLPWYYMPYLAFDSKNVVVEPTDWSKVKDREQRTWHDQITLFFIAPFVGHGLYFIFRLIGSKDKPNKKTMAADWTNALGFAIVAASIIRSLFFEAFTIPTGSMEKTMRIGDYLFVNKMKYGAKLPQTPISVPFVHNRLPFTFIPSYVDWFSSDYRRLFGYGEIKRGDIMVFNWPVGDSVIVHNGVIAHDYYAILRNQAFINCVRDLKAYNSNGINLSYDRYQPLESKYLNSARQKLINGGGLSQSPVGPIEKTGGIATLPIDKKENYIKRCVAVGGDNLEIKDNLLYINSLPEEKKDEVVFTYNFYFKPGSYIPQDKILEDFEIYSDQHTRSNIENKYIKVVDTSYKDSLVYLEKLAAFSRE
;
A
#
# COMPACT_ATOMS: atom_id res chain seq x y z
N MET A 1 -28.11 -21.14 -4.70
CA MET A 1 -28.35 -22.55 -4.31
C MET A 1 -27.74 -23.53 -5.32
N ILE A 2 -28.08 -23.44 -6.62
CA ILE A 2 -27.54 -24.31 -7.68
C ILE A 2 -25.99 -24.37 -7.74
N PRO A 3 -25.24 -23.24 -7.63
CA PRO A 3 -23.77 -23.29 -7.68
C PRO A 3 -23.13 -24.07 -6.52
N TYR A 4 -23.73 -24.00 -5.33
CA TYR A 4 -23.22 -24.70 -4.14
C TYR A 4 -23.46 -26.21 -4.21
N ILE A 5 -24.59 -26.63 -4.79
CA ILE A 5 -24.90 -28.05 -5.02
C ILE A 5 -23.90 -28.65 -6.03
N LEU A 6 -23.64 -27.94 -7.13
CA LEU A 6 -22.63 -28.34 -8.11
C LEU A 6 -21.23 -28.44 -7.49
N LEU A 7 -20.84 -27.45 -6.68
CA LEU A 7 -19.55 -27.46 -5.99
C LEU A 7 -19.41 -28.65 -5.03
N MET A 8 -20.44 -28.94 -4.22
CA MET A 8 -20.47 -30.11 -3.34
C MET A 8 -20.34 -31.41 -4.13
N LEU A 9 -21.08 -31.54 -5.24
CA LEU A 9 -21.01 -32.72 -6.09
C LEU A 9 -19.60 -32.90 -6.70
N MET A 10 -18.96 -31.82 -7.13
CA MET A 10 -17.59 -31.84 -7.63
C MET A 10 -16.57 -32.29 -6.57
N ILE A 11 -16.73 -31.83 -5.32
CA ILE A 11 -15.89 -32.26 -4.20
C ILE A 11 -16.07 -33.75 -3.95
N VAL A 12 -17.32 -34.24 -3.87
CA VAL A 12 -17.62 -35.65 -3.64
C VAL A 12 -16.99 -36.53 -4.71
N VAL A 13 -17.20 -36.20 -5.98
CA VAL A 13 -16.60 -36.93 -7.13
C VAL A 13 -15.07 -36.97 -7.04
N TYR A 14 -14.45 -35.87 -6.61
CA TYR A 14 -13.01 -35.75 -6.47
C TYR A 14 -12.45 -36.67 -5.37
N PHE A 15 -13.10 -36.73 -4.19
CA PHE A 15 -12.71 -37.62 -3.10
C PHE A 15 -12.89 -39.10 -3.48
N PHE A 16 -13.99 -39.45 -4.17
CA PHE A 16 -14.19 -40.81 -4.72
C PHE A 16 -13.10 -41.22 -5.70
N SER A 17 -12.69 -40.29 -6.57
CA SER A 17 -11.63 -40.52 -7.55
C SER A 17 -10.26 -40.75 -6.87
N LEU A 18 -9.93 -39.96 -5.84
CA LEU A 18 -8.70 -40.15 -5.06
C LEU A 18 -8.66 -41.53 -4.40
N GLY A 19 -9.75 -41.98 -3.76
CA GLY A 19 -9.81 -43.30 -3.14
C GLY A 19 -9.51 -44.44 -4.12
N LYS A 20 -10.01 -44.35 -5.36
CA LYS A 20 -9.71 -45.32 -6.42
C LYS A 20 -8.31 -45.21 -7.00
N ILE A 21 -7.76 -44.00 -7.12
CA ILE A 21 -6.36 -43.81 -7.50
C ILE A 21 -5.42 -44.42 -6.46
N PHE A 22 -5.76 -44.31 -5.17
CA PHE A 22 -4.97 -44.90 -4.08
C PHE A 22 -4.99 -46.42 -4.15
N GLU A 23 -6.16 -47.03 -4.41
CA GLU A 23 -6.30 -48.48 -4.64
C GLU A 23 -5.40 -48.97 -5.78
N LYS A 24 -5.38 -48.26 -6.91
CA LYS A 24 -4.50 -48.56 -8.06
C LYS A 24 -3.00 -48.44 -7.73
N ASN A 25 -2.64 -47.74 -6.67
CA ASN A 25 -1.27 -47.56 -6.18
C ASN A 25 -0.96 -48.44 -4.95
N GLY A 26 -1.77 -49.47 -4.66
CA GLY A 26 -1.54 -50.42 -3.56
C GLY A 26 -1.87 -49.87 -2.17
N ARG A 27 -2.72 -48.85 -2.08
CA ARG A 27 -3.20 -48.23 -0.83
C ARG A 27 -4.66 -48.58 -0.55
N GLN A 28 -5.11 -48.34 0.68
CA GLN A 28 -6.50 -48.64 1.08
C GLN A 28 -7.44 -47.51 0.61
N THR A 29 -8.64 -47.85 0.15
CA THR A 29 -9.59 -46.90 -0.46
C THR A 29 -10.09 -45.83 0.50
N TRP A 30 -10.28 -46.18 1.78
CA TRP A 30 -10.76 -45.24 2.81
C TRP A 30 -9.77 -44.10 3.07
N GLU A 31 -8.47 -44.30 2.78
CA GLU A 31 -7.44 -43.26 2.96
C GLU A 31 -7.72 -42.04 2.06
N GLY A 32 -8.46 -42.20 0.96
CA GLY A 32 -8.88 -41.11 0.08
C GLY A 32 -10.04 -40.27 0.62
N TYR A 33 -10.83 -40.82 1.55
CA TYR A 33 -12.06 -40.19 2.06
C TYR A 33 -11.83 -39.34 3.31
N VAL A 34 -10.75 -39.58 4.05
CA VAL A 34 -10.40 -38.83 5.26
C VAL A 34 -9.72 -37.52 4.85
N PRO A 35 -10.34 -36.35 5.11
CA PRO A 35 -9.74 -35.06 4.79
C PRO A 35 -8.38 -34.90 5.49
N ILE A 36 -7.47 -34.13 4.87
CA ILE A 36 -6.08 -33.89 5.33
C ILE A 36 -5.20 -35.13 5.20
N TYR A 37 -5.62 -36.28 5.72
CA TYR A 37 -4.89 -37.53 5.58
C TYR A 37 -4.78 -37.95 4.10
N ASN A 38 -5.86 -37.77 3.33
CA ASN A 38 -5.84 -38.01 1.90
C ASN A 38 -4.80 -37.16 1.16
N ILE A 39 -4.60 -35.90 1.54
CA ILE A 39 -3.57 -35.02 0.96
C ILE A 39 -2.16 -35.57 1.27
N TYR A 40 -1.92 -36.00 2.50
CA TYR A 40 -0.63 -36.61 2.87
C TYR A 40 -0.32 -37.87 2.07
N VAL A 41 -1.29 -38.78 1.93
CA VAL A 41 -1.15 -40.01 1.14
C VAL A 41 -0.98 -39.68 -0.33
N TRP A 42 -1.74 -38.71 -0.85
CA TRP A 42 -1.62 -38.23 -2.22
C TRP A 42 -0.21 -37.74 -2.54
N LEU A 43 0.35 -36.85 -1.70
CA LEU A 43 1.71 -36.33 -1.81
C LEU A 43 2.76 -37.45 -1.83
N LYS A 44 2.59 -38.49 -0.99
CA LYS A 44 3.47 -39.66 -0.99
C LYS A 44 3.43 -40.44 -2.30
N ILE A 45 2.24 -40.63 -2.87
CA ILE A 45 2.06 -41.35 -4.15
C ILE A 45 2.72 -40.57 -5.29
N ILE A 46 2.52 -39.24 -5.37
CA ILE A 46 3.17 -38.39 -6.38
C ILE A 46 4.64 -38.06 -6.06
N LYS A 47 5.22 -38.66 -5.01
CA LYS A 47 6.60 -38.43 -4.53
C LYS A 47 6.95 -36.95 -4.29
N LYS A 48 6.00 -36.16 -3.79
CA LYS A 48 6.21 -34.77 -3.34
C LYS A 48 6.53 -34.72 -1.85
N PRO A 49 7.24 -33.68 -1.38
CA PRO A 49 7.53 -33.55 0.05
C PRO A 49 6.26 -33.42 0.89
N TRP A 50 6.21 -34.10 2.04
CA TRP A 50 5.03 -34.12 2.92
C TRP A 50 4.63 -32.73 3.43
N TRP A 51 5.60 -31.80 3.57
CA TRP A 51 5.37 -30.45 4.06
C TRP A 51 4.52 -29.59 3.10
N TRP A 52 4.28 -30.03 1.87
CA TRP A 52 3.35 -29.36 0.94
C TRP A 52 1.92 -29.29 1.48
N ILE A 53 1.57 -30.12 2.48
CA ILE A 53 0.28 -30.08 3.16
C ILE A 53 -0.02 -28.71 3.78
N PHE A 54 1.00 -27.96 4.22
CA PHE A 54 0.83 -26.63 4.83
C PHE A 54 0.38 -25.54 3.85
N PHE A 55 0.46 -25.78 2.54
CA PHE A 55 -0.02 -24.84 1.53
C PHE A 55 -1.51 -24.97 1.23
N PHE A 56 -2.12 -26.12 1.50
CA PHE A 56 -3.54 -26.37 1.23
C PHE A 56 -4.50 -25.52 2.09
N PRO A 57 -4.18 -25.16 3.35
CA PRO A 57 -4.98 -24.21 4.13
C PRO A 57 -4.90 -22.76 3.65
N ILE A 58 -3.87 -22.38 2.89
CA ILE A 58 -3.65 -20.99 2.46
C ILE A 58 -4.49 -20.72 1.21
N PRO A 59 -5.47 -19.80 1.25
CA PRO A 59 -6.28 -19.47 0.08
C PRO A 59 -5.43 -19.03 -1.11
N PHE A 60 -5.87 -19.37 -2.33
CA PHE A 60 -5.18 -19.17 -3.61
C PHE A 60 -3.91 -20.01 -3.81
N VAL A 61 -3.05 -20.13 -2.80
CA VAL A 61 -1.89 -21.03 -2.83
C VAL A 61 -2.36 -22.48 -2.92
N ASN A 62 -3.44 -22.82 -2.22
CA ASN A 62 -4.07 -24.14 -2.27
C ASN A 62 -4.50 -24.55 -3.69
N LEU A 63 -5.00 -23.61 -4.50
CA LEU A 63 -5.41 -23.87 -5.89
C LEU A 63 -4.18 -24.16 -6.77
N ILE A 64 -3.11 -23.39 -6.61
CA ILE A 64 -1.86 -23.57 -7.36
C ILE A 64 -1.24 -24.92 -7.04
N VAL A 65 -1.15 -25.26 -5.76
CA VAL A 65 -0.59 -26.54 -5.30
C VAL A 65 -1.48 -27.70 -5.74
N ALA A 66 -2.80 -27.55 -5.69
CA ALA A 66 -3.72 -28.56 -6.19
C ALA A 66 -3.58 -28.80 -7.70
N ILE A 67 -3.43 -27.74 -8.51
CA ILE A 67 -3.17 -27.86 -9.96
C ILE A 67 -1.89 -28.65 -10.21
N GLY A 68 -0.80 -28.32 -9.49
CA GLY A 68 0.45 -29.07 -9.58
C GLY A 68 0.27 -30.55 -9.24
N CYS A 69 -0.44 -30.85 -8.15
CA CYS A 69 -0.70 -32.23 -7.73
C CYS A 69 -1.59 -32.99 -8.75
N ASN A 70 -2.56 -32.33 -9.37
CA ASN A 70 -3.43 -32.91 -10.41
C ASN A 70 -2.64 -33.33 -11.65
N VAL A 71 -1.79 -32.43 -12.15
CA VAL A 71 -0.96 -32.73 -13.32
C VAL A 71 0.01 -33.86 -13.03
N GLU A 72 0.66 -33.87 -11.86
CA GLU A 72 1.53 -34.98 -11.44
C GLU A 72 0.78 -36.30 -11.33
N THR A 73 -0.49 -36.26 -10.90
CA THR A 73 -1.35 -37.44 -10.89
C THR A 73 -1.58 -37.97 -12.29
N ALA A 74 -1.80 -37.11 -13.29
CA ALA A 74 -1.87 -37.56 -14.68
C ALA A 74 -0.55 -38.20 -15.16
N ARG A 75 0.61 -37.73 -14.69
CA ARG A 75 1.91 -38.32 -15.02
C ARG A 75 2.09 -39.73 -14.45
N LEU A 76 1.51 -40.02 -13.28
CA LEU A 76 1.48 -41.38 -12.73
C LEU A 76 0.78 -42.39 -13.64
N PHE A 77 -0.16 -41.94 -14.48
CA PHE A 77 -0.85 -42.79 -15.46
C PHE A 77 -0.23 -42.72 -16.86
N GLY A 78 1.00 -42.22 -16.99
CA GLY A 78 1.69 -42.08 -18.27
C GLY A 78 1.08 -41.06 -19.22
N LYS A 79 0.20 -40.17 -18.74
CA LYS A 79 -0.45 -39.16 -19.57
C LYS A 79 0.42 -37.91 -19.64
N TYR A 80 1.21 -37.81 -20.70
CA TYR A 80 2.16 -36.71 -20.90
C TYR A 80 1.65 -35.62 -21.85
N SER A 81 0.52 -35.79 -22.54
CA SER A 81 0.13 -34.87 -23.62
C SER A 81 -0.32 -33.48 -23.12
N VAL A 82 -0.29 -32.49 -24.02
CA VAL A 82 -0.81 -31.13 -23.79
C VAL A 82 -2.28 -31.16 -23.41
N LYS A 83 -3.07 -31.99 -24.11
CA LYS A 83 -4.51 -32.16 -23.83
C LYS A 83 -4.74 -32.63 -22.39
N ASP A 84 -3.99 -33.64 -21.95
CA ASP A 84 -4.13 -34.21 -20.61
C ASP A 84 -3.73 -33.18 -19.53
N THR A 85 -2.71 -32.38 -19.82
CA THR A 85 -2.22 -31.32 -18.94
C THR A 85 -3.29 -30.23 -18.77
N LEU A 86 -3.87 -29.73 -19.87
CA LEU A 86 -4.92 -28.71 -19.84
C LEU A 86 -6.20 -29.22 -19.16
N LEU A 87 -6.58 -30.47 -19.39
CA LEU A 87 -7.74 -31.08 -18.74
C LEU A 87 -7.56 -31.19 -17.22
N MET A 88 -6.34 -31.50 -16.74
CA MET A 88 -6.06 -31.50 -15.29
C MET A 88 -6.06 -30.11 -14.66
N ILE A 89 -5.68 -29.09 -15.42
CA ILE A 89 -5.68 -27.70 -14.95
C ILE A 89 -7.11 -27.15 -14.91
N LEU A 90 -7.85 -27.28 -16.00
CA LEU A 90 -9.13 -26.60 -16.19
C LEU A 90 -10.33 -27.40 -15.69
N LEU A 91 -10.29 -28.73 -15.81
CA LEU A 91 -11.42 -29.63 -15.55
C LEU A 91 -11.01 -30.87 -14.72
N PRO A 92 -10.34 -30.72 -13.55
CA PRO A 92 -9.88 -31.85 -12.75
C PRO A 92 -11.02 -32.76 -12.27
N TRP A 93 -12.22 -32.22 -12.00
CA TRP A 93 -13.40 -32.99 -11.59
C TRP A 93 -13.92 -33.94 -12.67
N TYR A 94 -13.57 -33.73 -13.94
CA TYR A 94 -13.92 -34.64 -15.03
C TYR A 94 -12.77 -35.62 -15.31
N TYR A 95 -11.54 -35.12 -15.36
CA TYR A 95 -10.40 -35.91 -15.80
C TYR A 95 -9.83 -36.82 -14.69
N MET A 96 -9.93 -36.46 -13.41
CA MET A 96 -9.56 -37.34 -12.29
C MET A 96 -10.41 -38.62 -12.24
N PRO A 97 -11.76 -38.58 -12.33
CA PRO A 97 -12.57 -39.78 -12.44
C PRO A 97 -12.20 -40.65 -13.64
N TYR A 98 -11.92 -40.03 -14.79
CA TYR A 98 -11.51 -40.75 -15.99
C TYR A 98 -10.23 -41.58 -15.76
N LEU A 99 -9.23 -41.02 -15.06
CA LEU A 99 -8.04 -41.78 -14.68
C LEU A 99 -8.33 -42.85 -13.62
N ALA A 100 -9.20 -42.53 -12.66
CA ALA A 100 -9.51 -43.40 -11.53
C ALA A 100 -10.31 -44.66 -11.93
N PHE A 101 -11.35 -44.52 -12.74
CA PHE A 101 -12.33 -45.59 -12.99
C PHE A 101 -12.14 -46.35 -14.30
N ASP A 102 -11.45 -45.79 -15.30
CA ASP A 102 -11.16 -46.50 -16.54
C ASP A 102 -10.11 -47.60 -16.29
N SER A 103 -10.43 -48.84 -16.63
CA SER A 103 -9.55 -50.00 -16.48
C SER A 103 -8.34 -49.96 -17.41
N LYS A 104 -8.39 -49.18 -18.49
CA LYS A 104 -7.27 -48.99 -19.42
C LYS A 104 -6.14 -48.13 -18.84
N ASN A 105 -6.44 -47.33 -17.81
CA ASN A 105 -5.45 -46.45 -17.18
C ASN A 105 -4.73 -47.20 -16.05
N VAL A 106 -3.53 -47.69 -16.36
CA VAL A 106 -2.63 -48.38 -15.43
C VAL A 106 -1.57 -47.41 -14.92
N VAL A 107 -1.16 -47.59 -13.67
CA VAL A 107 -0.08 -46.80 -13.06
C VAL A 107 1.25 -47.18 -13.69
N VAL A 108 1.99 -46.18 -14.15
CA VAL A 108 3.31 -46.31 -14.75
C VAL A 108 4.36 -45.95 -13.70
N GLU A 109 5.58 -46.49 -13.87
CA GLU A 109 6.69 -46.10 -13.01
C GLU A 109 6.93 -44.57 -13.04
N PRO A 110 7.22 -43.95 -11.89
CA PRO A 110 7.48 -42.51 -11.82
C PRO A 110 8.65 -42.08 -12.71
N THR A 111 8.60 -40.86 -13.24
CA THR A 111 9.63 -40.31 -14.12
C THR A 111 11.03 -40.44 -13.52
N ASP A 112 11.95 -41.07 -14.25
CA ASP A 112 13.35 -41.17 -13.88
C ASP A 112 14.13 -39.96 -14.42
N TRP A 113 14.47 -39.04 -13.52
CA TRP A 113 15.18 -37.81 -13.86
C TRP A 113 16.62 -38.02 -14.34
N SER A 114 17.19 -39.22 -14.18
CA SER A 114 18.52 -39.53 -14.71
C SER A 114 18.50 -39.71 -16.23
N LYS A 115 17.39 -40.21 -16.79
CA LYS A 115 17.24 -40.50 -18.22
C LYS A 115 16.94 -39.23 -19.02
N VAL A 116 17.63 -39.04 -20.15
CA VAL A 116 17.45 -37.84 -21.00
C VAL A 116 16.09 -37.85 -21.70
N LYS A 117 15.65 -39.02 -22.20
CA LYS A 117 14.36 -39.17 -22.91
C LYS A 117 13.16 -38.78 -22.02
N ASP A 118 13.16 -39.24 -20.77
CA ASP A 118 12.10 -38.96 -19.79
C ASP A 118 12.05 -37.47 -19.41
N ARG A 119 13.22 -36.80 -19.39
CA ARG A 119 13.32 -35.35 -19.18
C ARG A 119 12.77 -34.56 -20.36
N GLU A 120 13.16 -34.90 -21.59
CA GLU A 120 12.72 -34.17 -22.79
C GLU A 120 11.22 -34.31 -23.05
N GLN A 121 10.63 -35.48 -22.77
CA GLN A 121 9.19 -35.68 -22.87
C GLN A 121 8.41 -34.79 -21.89
N ARG A 122 9.03 -34.41 -20.77
CA ARG A 122 8.39 -33.71 -19.66
C ARG A 122 8.64 -32.19 -19.66
N THR A 123 9.78 -31.72 -20.15
CA THR A 123 10.19 -30.29 -20.11
C THR A 123 9.16 -29.33 -20.70
N TRP A 124 8.62 -29.62 -21.89
CA TRP A 124 7.61 -28.77 -22.54
C TRP A 124 6.26 -28.76 -21.80
N HIS A 125 5.87 -29.88 -21.18
CA HIS A 125 4.58 -30.00 -20.51
C HIS A 125 4.63 -29.43 -19.08
N ASP A 126 5.77 -29.55 -18.41
CA ASP A 126 6.03 -28.86 -17.14
C ASP A 126 6.09 -27.34 -17.37
N GLN A 127 6.60 -26.86 -18.53
CA GLN A 127 6.50 -25.45 -18.92
C GLN A 127 5.05 -24.98 -19.09
N ILE A 128 4.16 -25.79 -19.67
CA ILE A 128 2.73 -25.47 -19.77
C ILE A 128 2.10 -25.43 -18.38
N THR A 129 2.43 -26.40 -17.53
CA THR A 129 1.93 -26.44 -16.15
C THR A 129 2.40 -25.22 -15.36
N LEU A 130 3.67 -24.86 -15.50
CA LEU A 130 4.25 -23.62 -14.98
C LEU A 130 3.63 -22.38 -15.63
N PHE A 131 3.22 -22.42 -16.90
CA PHE A 131 2.47 -21.36 -17.58
C PHE A 131 1.00 -21.28 -17.13
N PHE A 132 0.43 -22.24 -16.42
CA PHE A 132 -0.88 -22.04 -15.78
C PHE A 132 -0.75 -21.77 -14.28
N ILE A 133 0.39 -22.16 -13.69
CA ILE A 133 0.75 -21.91 -12.30
C ILE A 133 1.35 -20.50 -12.08
N ALA A 134 2.06 -19.93 -13.07
CA ALA A 134 2.98 -18.79 -12.85
C ALA A 134 2.81 -17.48 -13.67
N PRO A 135 2.10 -17.37 -14.81
CA PRO A 135 2.07 -16.13 -15.59
C PRO A 135 0.80 -15.34 -15.22
N PHE A 136 0.92 -14.09 -14.81
CA PHE A 136 1.42 -13.04 -15.69
C PHE A 136 2.74 -12.41 -15.25
N VAL A 137 3.40 -12.99 -14.24
CA VAL A 137 4.55 -12.36 -13.57
C VAL A 137 5.82 -13.20 -13.74
N GLY A 138 5.71 -14.52 -13.51
CA GLY A 138 6.88 -15.41 -13.44
C GLY A 138 7.64 -15.54 -14.76
N HIS A 139 6.96 -15.53 -15.91
CA HIS A 139 7.61 -15.80 -17.20
C HIS A 139 8.29 -14.56 -17.81
N GLY A 140 7.72 -13.36 -17.60
CA GLY A 140 8.39 -12.09 -17.95
C GLY A 140 9.61 -11.85 -17.07
N LEU A 141 9.53 -12.23 -15.81
CA LEU A 141 10.64 -12.16 -14.87
C LEU A 141 11.70 -13.20 -15.09
N TYR A 142 11.36 -14.46 -15.39
CA TYR A 142 12.34 -15.47 -15.74
C TYR A 142 13.20 -15.02 -16.93
N PHE A 143 12.59 -14.33 -17.90
CA PHE A 143 13.32 -13.75 -19.04
C PHE A 143 14.28 -12.61 -18.62
N ILE A 144 13.84 -11.73 -17.72
CA ILE A 144 14.67 -10.65 -17.14
C ILE A 144 15.79 -11.23 -16.24
N PHE A 145 15.47 -12.22 -15.41
CA PHE A 145 16.43 -12.90 -14.53
C PHE A 145 17.42 -13.78 -15.30
N ARG A 146 17.09 -14.26 -16.50
CA ARG A 146 18.06 -14.92 -17.40
C ARG A 146 19.00 -13.93 -18.10
N LEU A 147 18.57 -12.68 -18.28
CA LEU A 147 19.40 -11.59 -18.80
C LEU A 147 20.36 -11.04 -17.75
N ILE A 148 19.94 -11.01 -16.48
CA ILE A 148 20.70 -10.40 -15.36
C ILE A 148 21.40 -11.45 -14.47
N GLY A 149 20.89 -12.70 -14.43
CA GLY A 149 21.34 -13.76 -13.53
C GLY A 149 22.45 -14.65 -14.09
N SER A 150 23.20 -15.26 -13.18
CA SER A 150 24.34 -16.14 -13.47
C SER A 150 23.94 -17.28 -14.41
N LYS A 151 24.72 -17.49 -15.47
CA LYS A 151 24.57 -18.62 -16.39
C LYS A 151 24.82 -19.92 -15.63
N ASP A 152 23.77 -20.69 -15.38
CA ASP A 152 23.88 -22.01 -14.74
C ASP A 152 24.87 -22.91 -15.51
N LYS A 153 25.80 -23.55 -14.79
CA LYS A 153 26.55 -24.68 -15.32
C LYS A 153 25.63 -25.91 -15.33
N PRO A 154 25.64 -26.73 -16.41
CA PRO A 154 24.59 -27.70 -16.72
C PRO A 154 24.46 -28.92 -15.78
N ASN A 155 25.12 -28.94 -14.62
CA ASN A 155 25.13 -30.14 -13.76
C ASN A 155 25.12 -29.94 -12.24
N LYS A 156 24.92 -28.71 -11.74
CA LYS A 156 24.60 -28.49 -10.31
C LYS A 156 23.72 -27.26 -10.20
N LYS A 157 22.42 -27.45 -9.96
CA LYS A 157 21.61 -26.39 -9.36
C LYS A 157 22.17 -26.15 -7.96
N THR A 158 22.89 -25.05 -7.77
CA THR A 158 23.34 -24.66 -6.43
C THR A 158 22.10 -24.28 -5.62
N MET A 159 22.01 -24.75 -4.38
CA MET A 159 20.92 -24.38 -3.47
C MET A 159 20.72 -22.85 -3.44
N ALA A 160 21.81 -22.08 -3.50
CA ALA A 160 21.79 -20.63 -3.63
C ALA A 160 21.02 -20.11 -4.86
N ALA A 161 21.17 -20.74 -6.04
CA ALA A 161 20.47 -20.35 -7.26
C ALA A 161 18.95 -20.57 -7.14
N ASP A 162 18.54 -21.68 -6.53
CA ASP A 162 17.12 -21.97 -6.28
C ASP A 162 16.52 -20.99 -5.27
N TRP A 163 17.24 -20.64 -4.20
CA TRP A 163 16.80 -19.62 -3.23
C TRP A 163 16.75 -18.22 -3.84
N THR A 164 17.72 -17.83 -4.68
CA THR A 164 17.69 -16.52 -5.36
C THR A 164 16.55 -16.42 -6.38
N ASN A 165 16.26 -17.50 -7.09
CA ASN A 165 15.14 -17.55 -8.03
C ASN A 165 13.79 -17.49 -7.30
N ALA A 166 13.64 -18.21 -6.18
CA ALA A 166 12.45 -18.17 -5.35
C ALA A 166 12.25 -16.78 -4.72
N LEU A 167 13.31 -16.17 -4.18
CA LEU A 167 13.26 -14.83 -3.60
C LEU A 167 12.95 -13.77 -4.65
N GLY A 168 13.60 -13.83 -5.83
CA GLY A 168 13.33 -12.92 -6.95
C GLY A 168 11.89 -13.01 -7.43
N PHE A 169 11.34 -14.22 -7.52
CA PHE A 169 9.92 -14.43 -7.84
C PHE A 169 9.00 -13.83 -6.77
N ALA A 170 9.27 -14.09 -5.49
CA ALA A 170 8.47 -13.58 -4.37
C ALA A 170 8.46 -12.04 -4.33
N ILE A 171 9.62 -11.40 -4.51
CA ILE A 171 9.75 -9.94 -4.54
C ILE A 171 8.87 -9.31 -5.61
N VAL A 172 8.84 -9.88 -6.81
CA VAL A 172 8.08 -9.26 -7.88
C VAL A 172 6.60 -9.60 -7.80
N ALA A 173 6.24 -10.84 -7.45
CA ALA A 173 4.85 -11.17 -7.17
C ALA A 173 4.28 -10.25 -6.08
N ALA A 174 5.02 -10.06 -4.99
CA ALA A 174 4.67 -9.11 -3.94
C ALA A 174 4.60 -7.66 -4.44
N SER A 175 5.51 -7.22 -5.32
CA SER A 175 5.50 -5.88 -5.91
C SER A 175 4.25 -5.63 -6.76
N ILE A 176 3.82 -6.62 -7.55
CA ILE A 176 2.62 -6.51 -8.40
C ILE A 176 1.35 -6.55 -7.55
N ILE A 177 1.29 -7.46 -6.57
CA ILE A 177 0.17 -7.52 -5.62
C ILE A 177 0.04 -6.20 -4.87
N ARG A 178 1.16 -5.66 -4.37
CA ARG A 178 1.23 -4.37 -3.67
C ARG A 178 0.85 -3.20 -4.58
N SER A 179 1.25 -3.23 -5.84
CA SER A 179 0.94 -2.17 -6.80
C SER A 179 -0.55 -2.10 -7.10
N LEU A 180 -1.20 -3.24 -7.38
CA LEU A 180 -2.55 -3.29 -7.94
C LEU A 180 -3.66 -3.60 -6.92
N PHE A 181 -3.42 -4.47 -5.94
CA PHE A 181 -4.52 -5.04 -5.15
C PHE A 181 -4.65 -4.39 -3.77
N PHE A 182 -3.62 -4.57 -2.93
CA PHE A 182 -3.66 -4.15 -1.54
C PHE A 182 -2.32 -3.57 -1.11
N GLU A 183 -2.36 -2.51 -0.31
CA GLU A 183 -1.16 -1.95 0.30
C GLU A 183 -1.39 -1.71 1.78
N ALA A 184 -0.39 -2.12 2.58
CA ALA A 184 -0.37 -1.84 4.00
C ALA A 184 0.28 -0.47 4.23
N PHE A 185 -0.38 0.39 5.02
CA PHE A 185 0.11 1.69 5.45
C PHE A 185 0.16 1.76 6.97
N THR A 186 1.17 2.44 7.50
CA THR A 186 1.22 2.86 8.90
C THR A 186 0.71 4.30 9.00
N ILE A 187 -0.05 4.62 10.05
CA ILE A 187 -0.49 5.99 10.28
C ILE A 187 0.62 6.79 10.97
N PRO A 188 1.18 7.84 10.33
CA PRO A 188 2.26 8.62 10.91
C PRO A 188 1.77 9.84 11.71
N THR A 189 0.50 10.23 11.59
CA THR A 189 -0.03 11.49 12.16
C THR A 189 -1.42 11.32 12.75
N GLY A 190 -1.73 12.07 13.81
CA GLY A 190 -2.97 11.99 14.58
C GLY A 190 -4.18 12.70 13.96
N SER A 191 -4.14 13.09 12.69
CA SER A 191 -5.28 13.81 12.09
C SER A 191 -6.58 12.99 12.03
N MET A 192 -6.49 11.67 12.12
CA MET A 192 -7.64 10.75 12.16
C MET A 192 -7.76 10.06 13.53
N GLU A 193 -7.13 10.60 14.59
CA GLU A 193 -6.87 9.91 15.87
C GLU A 193 -8.11 9.43 16.62
N LYS A 194 -9.25 10.13 16.49
CA LYS A 194 -10.54 9.66 17.04
C LYS A 194 -11.07 8.39 16.35
N THR A 195 -10.60 8.08 15.13
CA THR A 195 -10.98 6.87 14.39
C THR A 195 -9.84 5.86 14.30
N MET A 196 -8.60 6.31 14.14
CA MET A 196 -7.40 5.47 13.96
C MET A 196 -6.18 6.15 14.56
N ARG A 197 -5.43 5.43 15.39
CA ARG A 197 -4.31 5.99 16.17
C ARG A 197 -3.01 6.00 15.39
N ILE A 198 -2.08 6.83 15.83
CA ILE A 198 -0.72 6.83 15.31
C ILE A 198 -0.07 5.48 15.59
N GLY A 199 0.55 4.89 14.57
CA GLY A 199 1.13 3.56 14.62
C GLY A 199 0.20 2.42 14.21
N ASP A 200 -1.11 2.67 14.04
CA ASP A 200 -2.03 1.67 13.51
C ASP A 200 -1.65 1.28 12.06
N TYR A 201 -1.84 0.00 11.74
CA TYR A 201 -1.61 -0.56 10.40
C TYR A 201 -2.95 -0.73 9.66
N LEU A 202 -3.00 -0.23 8.44
CA LEU A 202 -4.20 -0.23 7.60
C LEU A 202 -3.95 -1.02 6.32
N PHE A 203 -4.89 -1.88 5.96
CA PHE A 203 -4.92 -2.51 4.63
C PHE A 203 -5.84 -1.75 3.69
N VAL A 204 -5.26 -1.14 2.66
CA VAL A 204 -6.00 -0.36 1.67
C VAL A 204 -6.33 -1.22 0.47
N ASN A 205 -7.62 -1.34 0.17
CA ASN A 205 -8.11 -1.99 -1.05
C ASN A 205 -8.10 -1.01 -2.22
N LYS A 206 -7.14 -1.18 -3.14
CA LYS A 206 -6.97 -0.32 -4.32
C LYS A 206 -7.98 -0.63 -5.44
N MET A 207 -8.54 -1.83 -5.45
CA MET A 207 -9.48 -2.27 -6.48
C MET A 207 -10.87 -1.62 -6.33
N LYS A 208 -11.25 -1.20 -5.11
CA LYS A 208 -12.57 -0.59 -4.84
C LYS A 208 -12.84 0.61 -5.75
N TYR A 209 -11.87 1.53 -5.90
CA TYR A 209 -12.00 2.75 -6.71
C TYR A 209 -11.06 2.77 -7.93
N GLY A 210 -10.63 1.59 -8.37
CA GLY A 210 -9.72 1.44 -9.50
C GLY A 210 -8.26 1.65 -9.12
N ALA A 211 -7.47 0.58 -9.29
CA ALA A 211 -6.04 0.61 -9.01
C ALA A 211 -5.32 1.55 -9.97
N LYS A 212 -4.41 2.37 -9.45
CA LYS A 212 -3.56 3.25 -10.27
C LYS A 212 -2.51 2.39 -10.98
N LEU A 213 -2.38 2.58 -12.29
CA LEU A 213 -1.24 2.03 -13.02
C LEU A 213 0.02 2.81 -12.62
N PRO A 214 1.16 2.12 -12.40
CA PRO A 214 2.40 2.80 -12.02
C PRO A 214 2.86 3.69 -13.17
N GLN A 215 3.11 4.97 -12.88
CA GLN A 215 3.70 5.89 -13.84
C GLN A 215 5.18 5.56 -14.05
N THR A 216 5.83 5.01 -13.02
CA THR A 216 7.24 4.59 -13.03
C THR A 216 7.34 3.06 -12.89
N PRO A 217 7.10 2.31 -13.99
CA PRO A 217 7.06 0.84 -13.93
C PRO A 217 8.42 0.22 -13.61
N ILE A 218 9.52 0.92 -13.91
CA ILE A 218 10.88 0.53 -13.54
C ILE A 218 11.28 1.32 -12.28
N SER A 219 11.12 0.68 -11.13
CA SER A 219 11.59 1.21 -9.85
C SER A 219 12.04 0.10 -8.91
N VAL A 220 12.87 0.45 -7.94
CA VAL A 220 13.37 -0.49 -6.94
C VAL A 220 12.21 -0.92 -6.03
N PRO A 221 11.95 -2.24 -5.89
CA PRO A 221 10.89 -2.75 -5.03
C PRO A 221 11.02 -2.24 -3.60
N PHE A 222 9.90 -1.90 -2.97
CA PHE A 222 9.82 -1.51 -1.56
C PHE A 222 10.61 -0.24 -1.16
N VAL A 223 11.15 0.51 -2.13
CA VAL A 223 11.86 1.77 -1.87
C VAL A 223 11.04 2.95 -2.34
N HIS A 224 10.71 3.85 -1.41
CA HIS A 224 9.99 5.08 -1.68
C HIS A 224 10.95 6.18 -2.15
N ASN A 225 10.66 6.76 -3.30
CA ASN A 225 11.22 7.99 -3.89
C ASN A 225 12.73 7.99 -4.21
N ARG A 226 13.59 7.59 -3.28
CA ARG A 226 15.05 7.62 -3.40
C ARG A 226 15.68 6.38 -2.79
N LEU A 227 16.84 5.99 -3.30
CA LEU A 227 17.62 4.92 -2.71
C LEU A 227 18.05 5.28 -1.28
N PRO A 228 18.05 4.33 -0.33
CA PRO A 228 18.46 4.58 1.04
C PRO A 228 19.83 5.28 1.10
N PHE A 229 19.94 6.29 1.96
CA PHE A 229 21.18 7.08 2.19
C PHE A 229 21.67 7.93 1.01
N THR A 230 20.94 8.00 -0.10
CA THR A 230 21.34 8.81 -1.26
C THR A 230 20.20 9.74 -1.70
N PHE A 231 20.52 10.71 -2.56
CA PHE A 231 19.53 11.53 -3.28
C PHE A 231 19.20 10.99 -4.67
N ILE A 232 19.64 9.77 -4.99
CA ILE A 232 19.38 9.15 -6.28
C ILE A 232 17.94 8.64 -6.27
N PRO A 233 17.10 9.00 -7.26
CA PRO A 233 15.74 8.48 -7.37
C PRO A 233 15.70 6.94 -7.34
N SER A 234 14.67 6.37 -6.73
CA SER A 234 14.47 4.91 -6.71
C SER A 234 13.86 4.36 -8.01
N TYR A 235 13.69 5.22 -9.01
CA TYR A 235 13.02 4.96 -10.28
C TYR A 235 13.82 5.59 -11.42
N VAL A 236 13.49 5.19 -12.65
CA VAL A 236 14.17 5.73 -13.84
C VAL A 236 13.24 6.69 -14.58
N ASP A 237 13.76 7.88 -14.93
CA ASP A 237 12.96 8.99 -15.48
C ASP A 237 12.72 8.88 -17.00
N TRP A 238 13.58 8.16 -17.72
CA TRP A 238 13.52 8.01 -19.18
C TRP A 238 12.28 7.28 -19.73
N PHE A 239 11.51 6.60 -18.86
CA PHE A 239 10.29 5.92 -19.23
C PHE A 239 9.22 6.17 -18.17
N SER A 240 8.25 7.03 -18.51
CA SER A 240 7.09 7.30 -17.68
C SER A 240 5.80 7.05 -18.47
N SER A 241 4.75 6.64 -17.77
CA SER A 241 3.41 6.48 -18.34
C SER A 241 2.45 7.52 -17.79
N ASP A 242 1.47 7.90 -18.62
CA ASP A 242 0.38 8.77 -18.19
C ASP A 242 -0.40 8.15 -17.04
N TYR A 243 -0.95 9.03 -16.19
CA TYR A 243 -1.80 8.62 -15.10
C TYR A 243 -3.05 7.91 -15.62
N ARG A 244 -3.18 6.64 -15.30
CA ARG A 244 -4.37 5.83 -15.62
C ARG A 244 -4.80 5.02 -14.42
N ARG A 245 -6.10 4.82 -14.29
CA ARG A 245 -6.70 3.90 -13.32
C ARG A 245 -7.37 2.74 -14.04
N LEU A 246 -7.28 1.57 -13.46
CA LEU A 246 -8.08 0.42 -13.84
C LEU A 246 -9.53 0.63 -13.39
N PHE A 247 -10.44 -0.17 -13.95
CA PHE A 247 -11.83 -0.17 -13.54
C PHE A 247 -11.95 -0.51 -12.04
N GLY A 248 -12.69 0.30 -11.30
CA GLY A 248 -13.08 0.05 -9.91
C GLY A 248 -14.52 -0.43 -9.86
N TYR A 249 -14.82 -1.36 -8.94
CA TYR A 249 -16.16 -1.91 -8.80
C TYR A 249 -17.07 -1.11 -7.85
N GLY A 250 -16.54 -0.07 -7.18
CA GLY A 250 -17.26 0.72 -6.20
C GLY A 250 -17.24 2.22 -6.52
N GLU A 251 -18.27 2.89 -6.03
CA GLU A 251 -18.41 4.35 -6.10
C GLU A 251 -17.95 4.99 -4.78
N ILE A 252 -17.37 6.19 -4.88
CA ILE A 252 -16.91 6.97 -3.72
C ILE A 252 -18.13 7.47 -2.96
N LYS A 253 -18.15 7.26 -1.65
CA LYS A 253 -19.22 7.73 -0.76
C LYS A 253 -18.67 8.71 0.27
N ARG A 254 -19.50 9.67 0.67
CA ARG A 254 -19.21 10.52 1.82
C ARG A 254 -18.98 9.65 3.05
N GLY A 255 -18.00 10.03 3.86
CA GLY A 255 -17.56 9.28 5.04
C GLY A 255 -16.54 8.17 4.76
N ASP A 256 -16.29 7.76 3.51
CA ASP A 256 -15.28 6.74 3.21
C ASP A 256 -13.88 7.21 3.65
N ILE A 257 -13.13 6.34 4.33
CA ILE A 257 -11.72 6.60 4.65
C ILE A 257 -10.90 6.27 3.42
N MET A 258 -10.17 7.25 2.90
CA MET A 258 -9.46 7.14 1.63
C MET A 258 -7.97 7.46 1.80
N VAL A 259 -7.16 6.76 1.02
CA VAL A 259 -5.75 7.07 0.84
C VAL A 259 -5.54 7.73 -0.50
N PHE A 260 -4.96 8.93 -0.50
CA PHE A 260 -4.69 9.72 -1.69
C PHE A 260 -3.29 10.31 -1.61
N ASN A 261 -2.76 10.69 -2.77
CA ASN A 261 -1.45 11.31 -2.83
C ASN A 261 -1.53 12.75 -2.34
N TRP A 262 -0.55 13.17 -1.56
CA TRP A 262 -0.44 14.53 -1.07
C TRP A 262 -0.41 15.52 -2.24
N PRO A 263 -1.39 16.44 -2.35
CA PRO A 263 -1.55 17.25 -3.56
C PRO A 263 -0.34 18.13 -3.88
N VAL A 264 0.24 18.75 -2.85
CA VAL A 264 1.37 19.68 -2.93
C VAL A 264 2.75 18.99 -2.99
N GLY A 265 2.78 17.65 -2.97
CA GLY A 265 4.01 16.87 -3.05
C GLY A 265 4.54 16.64 -4.47
N ASP A 266 4.14 17.46 -5.44
CA ASP A 266 4.64 17.40 -6.82
C ASP A 266 6.06 17.94 -6.97
N SER A 267 6.42 18.94 -6.17
CA SER A 267 7.72 19.60 -6.19
C SER A 267 8.39 19.47 -4.83
N VAL A 268 9.68 19.14 -4.81
CA VAL A 268 10.48 19.03 -3.59
C VAL A 268 11.77 19.82 -3.71
N ILE A 269 12.23 20.38 -2.60
CA ILE A 269 13.51 21.09 -2.52
C ILE A 269 14.60 20.07 -2.21
N VAL A 270 15.63 19.98 -3.05
CA VAL A 270 16.70 18.99 -2.91
C VAL A 270 17.65 19.41 -1.80
N HIS A 271 17.31 19.10 -0.56
CA HIS A 271 18.16 19.32 0.62
C HIS A 271 17.69 18.44 1.79
N ASN A 272 18.63 17.84 2.53
CA ASN A 272 18.32 16.82 3.55
C ASN A 272 17.28 17.27 4.59
N GLY A 273 17.35 18.54 5.02
CA GLY A 273 16.45 19.06 6.04
C GLY A 273 15.09 19.58 5.55
N VAL A 274 14.86 19.69 4.23
CA VAL A 274 13.60 20.28 3.71
C VAL A 274 12.90 19.45 2.62
N ILE A 275 13.51 18.36 2.16
CA ILE A 275 12.99 17.56 1.03
C ILE A 275 11.61 16.93 1.28
N ALA A 276 11.25 16.68 2.54
CA ALA A 276 9.95 16.11 2.93
C ALA A 276 8.91 17.17 3.35
N HIS A 277 9.22 18.46 3.19
CA HIS A 277 8.34 19.57 3.58
C HIS A 277 7.60 20.18 2.38
N ASP A 278 6.53 20.92 2.66
CA ASP A 278 5.69 21.57 1.64
C ASP A 278 6.50 22.64 0.91
N TYR A 279 6.81 22.36 -0.36
CA TYR A 279 7.50 23.27 -1.26
C TYR A 279 6.80 24.63 -1.37
N TYR A 280 5.47 24.63 -1.53
CA TYR A 280 4.71 25.86 -1.73
C TYR A 280 4.66 26.69 -0.45
N ALA A 281 4.59 26.06 0.72
CA ALA A 281 4.67 26.78 1.99
C ALA A 281 6.04 27.46 2.15
N ILE A 282 7.13 26.75 1.86
CA ILE A 282 8.48 27.31 1.92
C ILE A 282 8.64 28.44 0.90
N LEU A 283 8.13 28.26 -0.33
CA LEU A 283 8.17 29.27 -1.38
C LEU A 283 7.42 30.55 -0.96
N ARG A 284 6.19 30.42 -0.45
CA ARG A 284 5.39 31.55 0.05
C ARG A 284 6.09 32.27 1.19
N ASN A 285 6.64 31.53 2.16
CA ASN A 285 7.37 32.13 3.27
C ASN A 285 8.62 32.89 2.78
N GLN A 286 9.41 32.29 1.89
CA GLN A 286 10.60 32.95 1.35
C GLN A 286 10.24 34.20 0.54
N ALA A 287 9.17 34.16 -0.25
CA ALA A 287 8.67 35.31 -1.00
C ALA A 287 8.22 36.45 -0.06
N PHE A 288 7.49 36.12 1.00
CA PHE A 288 7.07 37.07 2.02
C PHE A 288 8.30 37.72 2.70
N ILE A 289 9.26 36.93 3.17
CA ILE A 289 10.49 37.44 3.82
C ILE A 289 11.28 38.35 2.88
N ASN A 290 11.42 37.96 1.60
CA ASN A 290 12.09 38.79 0.59
C ASN A 290 11.38 40.14 0.43
N CYS A 291 10.05 40.13 0.39
CA CYS A 291 9.25 41.35 0.29
C CYS A 291 9.43 42.26 1.52
N VAL A 292 9.34 41.70 2.73
CA VAL A 292 9.51 42.46 3.98
C VAL A 292 10.90 43.11 4.02
N ARG A 293 11.95 42.37 3.62
CA ARG A 293 13.32 42.88 3.57
C ARG A 293 13.49 44.01 2.55
N ASP A 294 12.99 43.84 1.33
CA ASP A 294 13.11 44.85 0.27
C ASP A 294 12.36 46.13 0.62
N LEU A 295 11.17 46.01 1.21
CA LEU A 295 10.36 47.13 1.68
C LEU A 295 10.85 47.71 3.01
N LYS A 296 11.88 47.12 3.63
CA LYS A 296 12.37 47.46 4.97
C LYS A 296 11.24 47.51 6.00
N ALA A 297 10.26 46.63 5.87
CA ALA A 297 9.04 46.59 6.67
C ALA A 297 9.24 45.91 8.04
N TYR A 298 10.42 46.07 8.65
CA TYR A 298 10.74 45.59 10.00
C TYR A 298 10.80 46.79 10.95
N ASN A 299 10.12 46.72 12.10
CA ASN A 299 10.21 47.71 13.17
C ASN A 299 10.53 47.04 14.52
N SER A 300 10.64 47.82 15.59
CA SER A 300 10.92 47.33 16.95
C SER A 300 9.89 46.31 17.47
N ASN A 301 8.69 46.29 16.89
CA ASN A 301 7.56 45.45 17.30
C ASN A 301 7.32 44.28 16.32
N GLY A 302 8.23 44.05 15.35
CA GLY A 302 8.17 42.94 14.40
C GLY A 302 7.94 43.34 12.94
N ILE A 303 7.25 42.48 12.20
CA ILE A 303 6.98 42.67 10.76
C ILE A 303 5.78 43.60 10.59
N ASN A 304 6.01 44.76 9.96
CA ASN A 304 4.98 45.74 9.61
C ASN A 304 4.61 45.64 8.13
N LEU A 305 4.11 44.47 7.70
CA LEU A 305 3.59 44.23 6.36
C LEU A 305 2.21 43.57 6.47
N SER A 306 1.17 44.29 6.05
CA SER A 306 -0.20 43.77 6.00
C SER A 306 -0.42 42.95 4.74
N TYR A 307 -1.38 42.01 4.79
CA TYR A 307 -1.73 41.17 3.65
C TYR A 307 -2.14 41.99 2.42
N ASP A 308 -2.94 43.04 2.61
CA ASP A 308 -3.40 43.93 1.51
C ASP A 308 -2.25 44.63 0.78
N ARG A 309 -1.16 44.95 1.49
CA ARG A 309 0.05 45.54 0.88
C ARG A 309 0.92 44.50 0.19
N TYR A 310 0.85 43.24 0.62
CA TYR A 310 1.59 42.14 0.02
C TYR A 310 0.92 41.61 -1.25
N GLN A 311 -0.41 41.53 -1.28
CA GLN A 311 -1.22 41.01 -2.39
C GLN A 311 -0.77 41.48 -3.78
N PRO A 312 -0.61 42.79 -4.07
CA PRO A 312 -0.20 43.25 -5.40
C PRO A 312 1.25 42.88 -5.76
N LEU A 313 2.10 42.57 -4.77
CA LEU A 313 3.52 42.25 -4.94
C LEU A 313 3.79 40.75 -4.92
N GLU A 314 2.83 39.94 -4.49
CA GLU A 314 2.96 38.50 -4.26
C GLU A 314 3.57 37.77 -5.45
N SER A 315 3.00 37.94 -6.64
CA SER A 315 3.48 37.28 -7.86
C SER A 315 4.93 37.61 -8.20
N LYS A 316 5.36 38.86 -8.00
CA LYS A 316 6.75 39.29 -8.25
C LYS A 316 7.72 38.55 -7.32
N TYR A 317 7.41 38.51 -6.02
CA TYR A 317 8.27 37.89 -5.03
C TYR A 317 8.24 36.36 -5.09
N LEU A 318 7.08 35.76 -5.39
CA LEU A 318 6.97 34.32 -5.62
C LEU A 318 7.81 33.89 -6.83
N ASN A 319 7.73 34.61 -7.95
CA ASN A 319 8.52 34.28 -9.13
C ASN A 319 10.03 34.44 -8.88
N SER A 320 10.43 35.51 -8.20
CA SER A 320 11.83 35.71 -7.80
C SER A 320 12.34 34.60 -6.86
N ALA A 321 11.56 34.25 -5.84
CA ALA A 321 11.91 33.18 -4.91
C ALA A 321 11.97 31.81 -5.61
N ARG A 322 11.05 31.53 -6.53
CA ARG A 322 11.03 30.31 -7.34
C ARG A 322 12.29 30.20 -8.20
N GLN A 323 12.65 31.26 -8.93
CA GLN A 323 13.87 31.26 -9.75
C GLN A 323 15.13 31.06 -8.90
N LYS A 324 15.20 31.70 -7.73
CA LYS A 324 16.31 31.49 -6.79
C LYS A 324 16.39 30.02 -6.36
N LEU A 325 15.26 29.37 -6.07
CA LEU A 325 15.23 27.96 -5.66
C LEU A 325 15.57 27.00 -6.80
N ILE A 326 15.10 27.27 -8.02
CA ILE A 326 15.47 26.48 -9.21
C ILE A 326 17.00 26.50 -9.40
N ASN A 327 17.63 27.66 -9.19
CA ASN A 327 19.07 27.85 -9.30
C ASN A 327 19.86 27.32 -8.08
N GLY A 328 19.23 26.60 -7.15
CA GLY A 328 19.89 26.05 -5.96
C GLY A 328 20.22 27.08 -4.88
N GLY A 329 19.54 28.23 -4.89
CA GLY A 329 19.73 29.27 -3.88
C GLY A 329 19.28 28.85 -2.48
N GLY A 330 19.83 29.51 -1.47
CA GLY A 330 19.52 29.27 -0.06
C GLY A 330 18.14 29.77 0.40
N LEU A 331 17.69 29.19 1.51
CA LEU A 331 16.47 29.53 2.24
C LEU A 331 16.83 30.33 3.49
N SER A 332 16.23 31.51 3.65
CA SER A 332 16.43 32.35 4.84
C SER A 332 15.73 31.79 6.07
N GLN A 333 14.61 31.10 5.89
CA GLN A 333 13.91 30.37 6.93
C GLN A 333 13.45 29.02 6.40
N SER A 334 13.68 27.98 7.19
CA SER A 334 13.16 26.64 6.95
C SER A 334 12.90 25.95 8.29
N PRO A 335 12.17 24.82 8.31
CA PRO A 335 11.96 24.02 9.51
C PRO A 335 13.26 23.61 10.25
N VAL A 336 14.40 23.59 9.56
CA VAL A 336 15.72 23.26 10.12
C VAL A 336 16.64 24.48 10.26
N GLY A 337 16.09 25.68 10.15
CA GLY A 337 16.85 26.93 10.19
C GLY A 337 17.28 27.44 8.80
N PRO A 338 18.19 28.43 8.74
CA PRO A 338 18.67 28.97 7.47
C PRO A 338 19.52 27.96 6.71
N ILE A 339 19.33 27.90 5.40
CA ILE A 339 20.08 27.02 4.48
C ILE A 339 20.78 27.91 3.47
N GLU A 340 22.11 27.81 3.35
CA GLU A 340 22.88 28.65 2.43
C GLU A 340 22.68 28.29 0.96
N LYS A 341 22.57 26.99 0.68
CA LYS A 341 22.45 26.45 -0.68
C LYS A 341 21.59 25.20 -0.72
N THR A 342 20.78 25.09 -1.77
CA THR A 342 19.97 23.90 -2.04
C THR A 342 20.45 23.22 -3.33
N GLY A 343 20.07 21.97 -3.53
CA GLY A 343 20.34 21.23 -4.78
C GLY A 343 19.37 21.59 -5.92
N GLY A 344 18.52 22.59 -5.75
CA GLY A 344 17.47 22.95 -6.70
C GLY A 344 16.10 22.38 -6.32
N ILE A 345 15.21 22.31 -7.31
CA ILE A 345 13.87 21.70 -7.20
C ILE A 345 13.85 20.43 -8.04
N ALA A 346 13.29 19.36 -7.50
CA ALA A 346 12.96 18.16 -8.24
C ALA A 346 11.44 17.96 -8.27
N THR A 347 10.94 17.29 -9.30
CA THR A 347 9.52 16.92 -9.39
C THR A 347 9.35 15.43 -9.13
N LEU A 348 8.26 15.06 -8.46
CA LEU A 348 7.92 13.69 -8.14
C LEU A 348 6.71 13.23 -8.98
N PRO A 349 6.78 12.05 -9.63
CA PRO A 349 5.63 11.45 -10.28
C PRO A 349 4.56 11.08 -9.25
N ILE A 350 3.31 10.97 -9.67
CA ILE A 350 2.14 10.83 -8.78
C ILE A 350 2.25 9.59 -7.90
N ASP A 351 2.78 8.50 -8.43
CA ASP A 351 2.99 7.22 -7.72
C ASP A 351 4.14 7.26 -6.70
N LYS A 352 4.97 8.30 -6.72
CA LYS A 352 6.06 8.59 -5.76
C LYS A 352 5.72 9.75 -4.82
N LYS A 353 4.51 10.27 -4.86
CA LYS A 353 4.06 11.25 -3.86
C LYS A 353 3.74 10.55 -2.55
N GLU A 354 3.96 11.27 -1.46
CA GLU A 354 3.52 10.84 -0.12
C GLU A 354 2.02 10.55 -0.10
N ASN A 355 1.61 9.61 0.76
CA ASN A 355 0.22 9.20 0.89
C ASN A 355 -0.39 9.79 2.16
N TYR A 356 -1.61 10.31 2.04
CA TYR A 356 -2.38 10.86 3.14
C TYR A 356 -3.68 10.07 3.30
N ILE A 357 -4.09 9.93 4.56
CA ILE A 357 -5.29 9.20 4.93
C ILE A 357 -6.27 10.21 5.51
N LYS A 358 -7.40 10.37 4.83
CA LYS A 358 -8.46 11.30 5.26
C LYS A 358 -9.84 10.71 4.96
N ARG A 359 -10.85 11.28 5.61
CA ARG A 359 -12.25 10.97 5.33
C ARG A 359 -12.75 11.76 4.13
N CYS A 360 -13.53 11.11 3.26
CA CYS A 360 -14.24 11.74 2.16
C CYS A 360 -15.37 12.62 2.73
N VAL A 361 -15.25 13.93 2.58
CA VAL A 361 -16.29 14.86 3.03
C VAL A 361 -17.38 15.00 1.97
N ALA A 362 -16.97 15.25 0.72
CA ALA A 362 -17.87 15.47 -0.41
C ALA A 362 -17.40 14.69 -1.65
N VAL A 363 -18.33 14.40 -2.56
CA VAL A 363 -18.08 13.70 -3.81
C VAL A 363 -18.30 14.62 -5.02
N GLY A 364 -17.87 14.20 -6.21
CA GLY A 364 -18.02 15.01 -7.42
C GLY A 364 -19.50 15.37 -7.68
N GLY A 365 -19.77 16.65 -7.88
CA GLY A 365 -21.13 17.20 -8.04
C GLY A 365 -21.70 17.84 -6.77
N ASP A 366 -21.05 17.68 -5.61
CA ASP A 366 -21.44 18.35 -4.38
C ASP A 366 -20.96 19.82 -4.34
N ASN A 367 -21.77 20.69 -3.77
CA ASN A 367 -21.41 22.05 -3.39
C ASN A 367 -20.99 22.09 -1.92
N LEU A 368 -19.82 22.65 -1.65
CA LEU A 368 -19.24 22.72 -0.31
C LEU A 368 -19.07 24.18 0.10
N GLU A 369 -19.66 24.54 1.24
CA GLU A 369 -19.63 25.90 1.79
C GLU A 369 -19.29 25.84 3.28
N ILE A 370 -18.43 26.74 3.76
CA ILE A 370 -18.18 26.92 5.20
C ILE A 370 -18.80 28.25 5.61
N LYS A 371 -19.76 28.23 6.52
CA LYS A 371 -20.44 29.41 7.07
C LYS A 371 -20.38 29.33 8.59
N ASP A 372 -19.87 30.37 9.24
CA ASP A 372 -19.77 30.45 10.71
C ASP A 372 -19.11 29.20 11.33
N ASN A 373 -18.01 28.74 10.73
CA ASN A 373 -17.26 27.52 11.12
C ASN A 373 -18.06 26.21 11.05
N LEU A 374 -19.22 26.22 10.38
CA LEU A 374 -20.01 25.03 10.07
C LEU A 374 -19.86 24.69 8.59
N LEU A 375 -19.65 23.42 8.33
CA LEU A 375 -19.54 22.88 6.99
C LEU A 375 -20.94 22.56 6.45
N TYR A 376 -21.25 23.03 5.26
CA TYR A 376 -22.48 22.77 4.52
C TYR A 376 -22.16 22.00 3.25
N ILE A 377 -22.92 20.94 3.01
CA ILE A 377 -22.85 20.13 1.79
C ILE A 377 -24.21 20.18 1.11
N ASN A 378 -24.27 20.70 -0.11
CA ASN A 378 -25.51 20.93 -0.85
C ASN A 378 -26.52 21.76 -0.05
N SER A 379 -26.05 22.83 0.60
CA SER A 379 -26.81 23.73 1.48
C SER A 379 -27.34 23.10 2.79
N LEU A 380 -27.07 21.82 3.04
CA LEU A 380 -27.41 21.16 4.30
C LEU A 380 -26.20 21.21 5.25
N PRO A 381 -26.36 21.65 6.51
CA PRO A 381 -25.27 21.62 7.47
C PRO A 381 -24.88 20.16 7.75
N GLU A 382 -23.57 19.89 7.79
CA GLU A 382 -23.07 18.59 8.23
C GLU A 382 -23.28 18.46 9.74
N GLU A 383 -23.94 17.38 10.16
CA GLU A 383 -24.02 17.04 11.58
C GLU A 383 -22.61 16.83 12.13
N LYS A 384 -22.25 17.57 13.19
CA LYS A 384 -20.96 17.40 13.87
C LYS A 384 -20.89 15.98 14.41
N LYS A 385 -20.12 15.12 13.75
CA LYS A 385 -19.78 13.79 14.26
C LYS A 385 -18.86 13.94 15.48
N ASP A 386 -18.97 13.03 16.44
CA ASP A 386 -18.13 13.02 17.65
C ASP A 386 -16.62 12.96 17.34
N GLU A 387 -16.28 12.51 16.13
CA GLU A 387 -14.92 12.36 15.59
C GLU A 387 -14.25 13.68 15.14
N VAL A 388 -14.93 14.83 15.19
CA VAL A 388 -14.31 16.11 14.82
C VAL A 388 -13.27 16.52 15.87
N VAL A 389 -12.07 16.86 15.41
CA VAL A 389 -10.96 17.39 16.23
C VAL A 389 -11.01 18.92 16.16
N PHE A 390 -10.87 19.57 17.31
CA PHE A 390 -10.92 21.03 17.43
C PHE A 390 -9.57 21.56 17.88
N THR A 391 -9.25 22.79 17.48
CA THR A 391 -8.13 23.50 18.08
C THR A 391 -8.61 24.21 19.35
N TYR A 392 -7.94 23.91 20.45
CA TYR A 392 -8.26 24.49 21.76
C TYR A 392 -7.20 25.51 22.14
N ASN A 393 -7.63 26.76 22.33
CA ASN A 393 -6.77 27.83 22.82
C ASN A 393 -7.09 28.09 24.31
N PHE A 394 -6.11 27.83 25.17
CA PHE A 394 -6.21 28.03 26.61
C PHE A 394 -5.49 29.31 27.03
N TYR A 395 -6.19 30.22 27.69
CA TYR A 395 -5.62 31.46 28.22
C TYR A 395 -5.63 31.42 29.74
N PHE A 396 -4.46 31.44 30.38
CA PHE A 396 -4.33 31.36 31.83
C PHE A 396 -4.20 32.74 32.47
N LYS A 397 -4.68 32.88 33.72
CA LYS A 397 -4.40 34.08 34.51
C LYS A 397 -2.90 34.16 34.84
N PRO A 398 -2.31 35.37 34.93
CA PRO A 398 -0.93 35.52 35.37
C PRO A 398 -0.65 34.78 36.69
N GLY A 399 0.42 33.98 36.74
CA GLY A 399 0.79 33.19 37.92
C GLY A 399 -0.01 31.88 38.13
N SER A 400 -0.98 31.57 37.27
CA SER A 400 -1.71 30.30 37.32
C SER A 400 -0.95 29.20 36.59
N TYR A 401 -0.85 28.02 37.23
CA TYR A 401 -0.29 26.81 36.65
C TYR A 401 -1.32 25.68 36.70
N ILE A 402 -1.51 25.04 35.55
CA ILE A 402 -2.21 23.77 35.43
C ILE A 402 -1.22 22.79 34.78
N PRO A 403 -0.97 21.62 35.39
CA PRO A 403 -0.16 20.59 34.77
C PRO A 403 -0.70 20.25 33.39
N GLN A 404 0.19 20.24 32.41
CA GLN A 404 -0.18 20.05 31.01
C GLN A 404 -0.88 18.72 30.79
N ASP A 405 -0.36 17.65 31.40
CA ASP A 405 -0.90 16.29 31.30
C ASP A 405 -2.37 16.23 31.72
N LYS A 406 -2.76 17.06 32.70
CA LYS A 406 -4.13 17.14 33.17
C LYS A 406 -5.08 17.83 32.17
N ILE A 407 -4.61 18.87 31.49
CA ILE A 407 -5.39 19.53 30.41
C ILE A 407 -5.54 18.55 29.24
N LEU A 408 -4.46 17.88 28.88
CA LEU A 408 -4.44 16.90 27.80
C LEU A 408 -5.38 15.73 28.10
N GLU A 409 -5.37 15.21 29.32
CA GLU A 409 -6.27 14.14 29.79
C GLU A 409 -7.74 14.60 29.80
N ASP A 410 -8.04 15.76 30.43
CA ASP A 410 -9.42 16.23 30.61
C ASP A 410 -10.10 16.64 29.29
N PHE A 411 -9.33 17.04 28.27
CA PHE A 411 -9.83 17.42 26.94
C PHE A 411 -9.58 16.34 25.87
N GLU A 412 -9.06 15.18 26.26
CA GLU A 412 -8.67 14.09 25.36
C GLU A 412 -7.75 14.55 24.21
N ILE A 413 -6.84 15.49 24.50
CA ILE A 413 -5.86 16.04 23.57
C ILE A 413 -4.55 15.26 23.73
N TYR A 414 -4.04 14.65 22.67
CA TYR A 414 -2.82 13.86 22.73
C TYR A 414 -1.55 14.74 22.64
N SER A 415 -0.46 14.28 23.25
CA SER A 415 0.74 15.08 23.52
C SER A 415 1.56 15.48 22.29
N ASP A 416 1.28 14.97 21.10
CA ASP A 416 2.00 15.34 19.87
C ASP A 416 1.31 16.46 19.08
N GLN A 417 0.10 16.89 19.50
CA GLN A 417 -0.70 17.90 18.82
C GLN A 417 -0.65 19.30 19.44
N HIS A 418 0.19 19.52 20.46
CA HIS A 418 0.26 20.81 21.16
C HIS A 418 1.51 21.60 20.78
N THR A 419 1.36 22.91 20.61
CA THR A 419 2.50 23.85 20.51
C THR A 419 2.29 24.94 21.54
N ARG A 420 3.26 25.13 22.45
CA ARG A 420 3.21 26.20 23.45
C ARG A 420 3.77 27.49 22.84
N SER A 421 2.91 28.41 22.47
CA SER A 421 3.32 29.79 22.21
C SER A 421 3.25 30.58 23.52
N ASN A 422 4.29 31.37 23.83
CA ASN A 422 4.24 32.36 24.91
C ASN A 422 3.29 33.47 24.45
N ILE A 423 2.01 33.34 24.76
CA ILE A 423 1.02 34.39 24.50
C ILE A 423 1.32 35.53 25.47
N GLU A 424 2.02 36.56 25.01
CA GLU A 424 2.05 37.85 25.70
C GLU A 424 0.61 38.34 25.84
N ASN A 425 0.27 38.76 27.06
CA ASN A 425 -1.05 39.20 27.53
C ASN A 425 -1.81 40.12 26.55
N LYS A 426 -2.49 39.54 25.56
CA LYS A 426 -3.60 40.18 24.85
C LYS A 426 -4.87 39.47 25.25
N TYR A 427 -5.66 40.14 26.06
CA TYR A 427 -7.02 39.72 26.41
C TYR A 427 -7.84 39.60 25.12
N ILE A 428 -8.18 38.38 24.75
CA ILE A 428 -9.15 38.08 23.70
C ILE A 428 -10.49 37.81 24.39
N LYS A 429 -11.54 38.43 23.87
CA LYS A 429 -12.92 38.33 24.38
C LYS A 429 -13.37 36.86 24.36
N VAL A 430 -13.95 36.39 25.46
CA VAL A 430 -14.41 35.01 25.68
C VAL A 430 -15.43 34.62 24.60
N VAL A 431 -15.16 33.55 23.83
CA VAL A 431 -16.00 33.11 22.71
C VAL A 431 -16.98 32.01 23.09
N ASP A 432 -16.68 31.15 24.08
CA ASP A 432 -17.63 30.13 24.56
C ASP A 432 -17.26 29.61 25.97
N THR A 433 -18.28 29.36 26.82
CA THR A 433 -18.12 28.82 28.18
C THR A 433 -19.00 27.59 28.45
N SER A 434 -19.54 26.96 27.40
CA SER A 434 -20.53 25.88 27.52
C SER A 434 -20.02 24.52 28.00
N TYR A 435 -18.70 24.27 28.02
CA TYR A 435 -18.09 22.96 28.40
C TYR A 435 -17.47 22.96 29.82
N LYS A 436 -18.08 23.67 30.76
CA LYS A 436 -17.47 24.08 32.03
C LYS A 436 -17.70 23.14 33.20
N ASP A 437 -17.69 21.83 32.99
CA ASP A 437 -18.09 20.89 34.05
C ASP A 437 -16.94 20.31 34.89
N SER A 438 -15.68 20.72 34.67
CA SER A 438 -14.58 20.40 35.58
C SER A 438 -14.28 21.58 36.52
N LEU A 439 -14.73 21.44 37.78
CA LEU A 439 -14.49 22.34 38.93
C LEU A 439 -13.05 22.87 39.08
N VAL A 440 -12.06 22.19 38.49
CA VAL A 440 -10.63 22.49 38.55
C VAL A 440 -10.23 23.78 37.81
N TYR A 441 -11.00 24.19 36.81
CA TYR A 441 -10.58 25.18 35.81
C TYR A 441 -11.13 26.60 36.04
N LEU A 442 -12.20 26.71 36.82
CA LEU A 442 -12.98 27.94 37.03
C LEU A 442 -12.16 29.12 37.60
N GLU A 443 -11.16 28.84 38.45
CA GLU A 443 -10.37 29.90 39.09
C GLU A 443 -9.10 30.29 38.32
N LYS A 444 -8.59 29.40 37.45
CA LYS A 444 -7.27 29.51 36.82
C LYS A 444 -7.29 29.90 35.34
N LEU A 445 -8.37 29.63 34.61
CA LEU A 445 -8.55 30.05 33.21
C LEU A 445 -9.09 31.48 33.12
N ALA A 446 -8.47 32.28 32.25
CA ALA A 446 -8.91 33.63 31.88
C ALA A 446 -9.89 33.61 30.69
N ALA A 447 -9.62 32.75 29.69
CA ALA A 447 -10.49 32.54 28.54
C ALA A 447 -10.22 31.17 27.89
N PHE A 448 -11.16 30.71 27.07
CA PHE A 448 -11.07 29.50 26.27
C PHE A 448 -11.69 29.77 24.90
N SER A 449 -11.05 29.32 23.81
CA SER A 449 -11.68 29.27 22.50
C SER A 449 -11.52 27.89 21.87
N ARG A 450 -12.54 27.53 21.08
CA ARG A 450 -12.61 26.32 20.28
C ARG A 450 -12.76 26.75 18.82
N GLU A 451 -11.77 26.42 18.00
CA GLU A 451 -11.72 26.73 16.56
C GLU A 451 -11.89 25.46 15.72
#